data_AF-A0A1V3XJ08-F1
#
_entry.id   AF-A0A1V3XJ08-F1
#
_cell.length_a   1.000
_cell.length_b   1.000
_cell.length_c   1.000
_cell.angle_alpha   90.00
_cell.angle_beta   90.00
_cell.angle_gamma   90.00
#
_symmetry.space_group_name_H-M   'P 1'
#
loop_
_entity.id
_entity.type
_entity.pdbx_description
1 polymer ?
#
loop_
_entity_poly.entity_id
_entity_poly.type
_entity_poly.pdbx_seq_one_letter_code
_entity_poly.pdbx_strand_id
1 'polypeptide(L)'
;MHGFPNYFFISGPDNANAAVQLRYVAEALDLMNRTASTRIEVLRSTQQVFNERAQLKPVHAQRVSRAFDLSADAPDDDTYDGAATLELAGTRLPVHVRLAGHLDPIDGNYHWQGTVFDPLPPDSLTQSRTATLTVGDRSAPARIVEQTPWGTHSVAGVGAPPYPPSGR
;
A
#
# COMPACT_ATOMS: atom_id res chain seq x y z
N MET A 1 -14.70 20.15 -20.02
CA MET A 1 -14.18 18.99 -19.24
C MET A 1 -13.93 17.85 -20.22
N HIS A 2 -12.84 17.10 -20.09
CA HIS A 2 -12.58 15.91 -20.90
C HIS A 2 -13.66 14.85 -20.62
N GLY A 3 -14.14 14.19 -21.67
CA GLY A 3 -15.27 13.27 -21.64
C GLY A 3 -16.63 13.95 -21.84
N PHE A 4 -16.70 15.29 -21.82
CA PHE A 4 -17.94 16.05 -21.96
C PHE A 4 -17.78 17.16 -23.02
N PRO A 5 -17.88 16.83 -24.33
CA PRO A 5 -17.77 17.81 -25.39
C PRO A 5 -18.91 18.83 -25.34
N ASN A 6 -18.63 20.07 -25.74
CA ASN A 6 -19.59 21.19 -25.75
C ASN A 6 -20.24 21.48 -24.38
N TYR A 7 -19.62 21.03 -23.29
CA TYR A 7 -20.09 21.25 -21.93
C TYR A 7 -19.14 22.19 -21.18
N PHE A 8 -19.70 23.28 -20.67
CA PHE A 8 -19.00 24.32 -19.92
C PHE A 8 -19.57 24.41 -18.50
N PHE A 9 -18.70 24.71 -17.53
CA PHE A 9 -19.09 24.89 -16.13
C PHE A 9 -18.60 26.25 -15.65
N ILE A 10 -19.43 26.92 -14.85
CA ILE A 10 -19.11 28.19 -14.20
C ILE A 10 -19.01 27.91 -12.69
N SER A 11 -17.81 28.04 -12.13
CA SER A 11 -17.51 27.75 -10.72
C SER A 11 -17.37 29.03 -9.87
N GLY A 12 -17.98 29.02 -8.68
CA GLY A 12 -17.65 29.91 -7.55
C GLY A 12 -18.79 30.86 -7.14
N PRO A 13 -18.85 31.27 -5.85
CA PRO A 13 -19.89 32.16 -5.32
C PRO A 13 -19.66 33.66 -5.65
N ASP A 14 -18.46 34.03 -6.12
CA ASP A 14 -18.08 35.43 -6.39
C ASP A 14 -18.24 35.82 -7.86
N ASN A 15 -18.96 36.91 -8.08
CA ASN A 15 -19.32 37.48 -9.39
C ASN A 15 -18.09 37.80 -10.27
N ALA A 16 -16.96 38.16 -9.65
CA ALA A 16 -15.72 38.50 -10.34
C ALA A 16 -15.10 37.31 -11.08
N ASN A 17 -15.21 36.09 -10.52
CA ASN A 17 -14.72 34.88 -11.16
C ASN A 17 -15.67 34.39 -12.27
N ALA A 18 -16.98 34.61 -12.10
CA ALA A 18 -17.98 34.25 -13.09
C ALA A 18 -17.84 35.07 -14.39
N ALA A 19 -17.55 36.38 -14.29
CA ALA A 19 -17.37 37.24 -15.47
C ALA A 19 -16.18 36.81 -16.35
N VAL A 20 -15.06 36.40 -15.72
CA VAL A 20 -13.88 35.90 -16.44
C VAL A 20 -14.20 34.58 -17.15
N GLN A 21 -14.92 33.68 -16.48
CA GLN A 21 -15.33 32.39 -17.04
C GLN A 21 -16.31 32.57 -18.21
N LEU A 22 -17.28 33.48 -18.11
CA LEU A 22 -18.21 33.81 -19.18
C LEU A 22 -17.51 34.36 -20.43
N ARG A 23 -16.53 35.27 -20.24
CA ARG A 23 -15.73 35.79 -21.35
C ARG A 23 -14.95 34.66 -22.04
N TYR A 24 -14.35 33.76 -21.27
CA TYR A 24 -13.63 32.62 -21.81
C TYR A 24 -14.54 31.66 -22.60
N VAL A 25 -15.77 31.43 -22.12
CA VAL A 25 -16.78 30.63 -22.86
C VAL A 25 -17.15 31.32 -24.18
N ALA A 26 -17.37 32.64 -24.17
CA ALA A 26 -17.67 33.39 -25.39
C ALA A 26 -16.53 33.30 -26.42
N GLU A 27 -15.28 33.46 -25.99
CA GLU A 27 -14.10 33.31 -26.87
C GLU A 27 -14.00 31.90 -27.47
N ALA A 28 -14.34 30.86 -26.71
CA ALA A 28 -14.35 29.48 -27.20
C ALA A 28 -15.45 29.25 -28.26
N LEU A 29 -16.63 29.84 -28.08
CA LEU A 29 -17.73 29.76 -29.06
C LEU A 29 -17.40 30.55 -30.34
N ASP A 30 -16.79 31.73 -30.21
CA ASP A 30 -16.33 32.50 -31.36
C ASP A 30 -15.26 31.76 -32.15
N LEU A 31 -14.34 31.08 -31.47
CA LEU A 31 -13.36 30.21 -32.13
C LEU A 31 -14.05 29.09 -32.91
N MET A 32 -15.02 28.39 -32.30
CA MET A 32 -15.78 27.34 -32.99
C MET A 32 -16.50 27.86 -34.23
N ASN A 33 -17.13 29.03 -34.14
CA ASN A 33 -17.84 29.64 -35.27
C ASN A 33 -16.87 29.99 -36.41
N ARG A 34 -15.72 30.60 -36.08
CA ARG A 34 -14.68 30.95 -37.05
C ARG A 34 -14.06 29.74 -37.76
N THR A 35 -13.96 28.60 -37.07
CA THR A 35 -13.38 27.37 -37.62
C THR A 35 -14.44 26.38 -38.12
N ALA A 36 -15.71 26.80 -38.19
CA ALA A 36 -16.85 25.94 -38.54
C ALA A 36 -16.89 24.61 -37.76
N SER A 37 -16.42 24.64 -36.50
CA SER A 37 -16.29 23.47 -35.66
C SER A 37 -17.56 23.26 -34.84
N THR A 38 -18.06 22.03 -34.81
CA THR A 38 -19.29 21.65 -34.07
C THR A 38 -19.00 20.95 -32.75
N ARG A 39 -17.72 20.65 -32.48
CA ARG A 39 -17.25 19.94 -31.29
C ARG A 39 -16.02 20.64 -30.71
N ILE A 40 -16.11 21.05 -29.45
CA ILE A 40 -14.97 21.49 -28.66
C ILE A 40 -14.86 20.66 -27.39
N GLU A 41 -13.64 20.24 -27.09
CA GLU A 41 -13.34 19.47 -25.90
C GLU A 41 -11.91 19.77 -25.44
N VAL A 42 -11.72 19.85 -24.12
CA VAL A 42 -10.40 19.97 -23.53
C VAL A 42 -9.67 18.64 -23.66
N LEU A 43 -8.41 18.69 -24.13
CA LEU A 43 -7.55 17.52 -24.18
C LEU A 43 -7.30 16.98 -22.76
N ARG A 44 -7.19 15.65 -22.63
CA ARG A 44 -6.88 15.00 -21.35
C ARG A 44 -5.64 15.59 -20.68
N SER A 45 -4.57 15.80 -21.45
CA SER A 45 -3.32 16.38 -20.95
C SER A 45 -3.49 17.83 -20.46
N THR A 46 -4.25 18.66 -21.17
CA THR A 46 -4.55 20.03 -20.74
C THR A 46 -5.37 20.07 -19.45
N GLN A 47 -6.36 19.18 -19.31
CA GLN A 47 -7.11 19.06 -18.05
C GLN A 47 -6.25 18.55 -16.90
N GLN A 48 -5.35 17.59 -17.16
CA GLN A 48 -4.39 17.10 -16.17
C GLN A 48 -3.49 18.25 -15.68
N VAL A 49 -2.91 19.03 -16.58
CA VAL A 49 -2.07 20.20 -16.22
C VAL A 49 -2.87 21.26 -15.45
N PHE A 50 -4.13 21.51 -15.84
CA PHE A 50 -4.99 22.43 -15.10
C PHE A 50 -5.27 21.93 -13.68
N ASN A 51 -5.59 20.63 -13.51
CA ASN A 51 -5.81 20.02 -12.20
C ASN A 51 -4.54 20.06 -11.34
N GLU A 52 -3.38 19.71 -11.91
CA GLU A 52 -2.07 19.78 -11.24
C GLU A 52 -1.78 21.21 -10.76
N ARG A 53 -2.04 22.22 -11.59
CA ARG A 53 -1.82 23.63 -11.26
C ARG A 53 -2.83 24.19 -10.27
N ALA A 54 -4.11 23.85 -10.41
CA ALA A 54 -5.18 24.25 -9.50
C ALA A 54 -5.01 23.60 -8.12
N GLN A 55 -4.34 22.44 -8.04
CA GLN A 55 -4.02 21.73 -6.80
C GLN A 55 -2.67 22.10 -6.19
N LEU A 56 -1.98 23.16 -6.64
CA LEU A 56 -0.70 23.59 -6.07
C LEU A 56 -0.81 24.17 -4.64
N LYS A 57 -1.07 23.32 -3.64
CA LYS A 57 0.00 23.04 -2.67
C LYS A 57 1.01 22.16 -3.42
N PRO A 58 2.33 22.37 -3.25
CA PRO A 58 3.31 21.58 -3.98
C PRO A 58 2.92 20.11 -3.83
N VAL A 59 2.66 19.43 -4.94
CA VAL A 59 2.68 17.96 -4.94
C VAL A 59 4.12 17.66 -4.58
N HIS A 60 4.36 17.46 -3.28
CA HIS A 60 5.59 16.86 -2.81
C HIS A 60 5.72 15.64 -3.70
N ALA A 61 6.73 15.61 -4.58
CA ALA A 61 6.88 14.58 -5.58
C ALA A 61 6.69 13.26 -4.85
N GLN A 62 5.49 12.69 -4.98
CA GLN A 62 5.18 11.49 -4.26
C GLN A 62 6.12 10.51 -4.92
N ARG A 63 7.11 10.07 -4.12
CA ARG A 63 8.09 9.09 -4.57
C ARG A 63 7.31 8.06 -5.35
N VAL A 64 7.75 7.77 -6.57
CA VAL A 64 7.00 7.02 -7.60
C VAL A 64 6.33 5.75 -7.02
N SER A 65 6.91 5.18 -5.97
CA SER A 65 6.36 4.13 -5.11
C SER A 65 4.97 4.36 -4.49
N ARG A 66 4.45 5.59 -4.42
CA ARG A 66 3.10 5.90 -3.86
C ARG A 66 2.02 6.08 -4.93
N ALA A 67 2.40 6.13 -6.21
CA ALA A 67 1.48 6.35 -7.32
C ALA A 67 0.93 5.04 -7.92
N PHE A 68 1.47 3.89 -7.49
CA PHE A 68 1.12 2.56 -8.01
C PHE A 68 0.89 1.60 -6.83
N ASP A 69 -0.17 0.78 -6.92
CA ASP A 69 -0.35 -0.39 -6.07
C ASP A 69 0.61 -1.48 -6.55
N LEU A 70 1.74 -1.59 -5.86
CA LEU A 70 2.82 -2.54 -6.18
C LEU A 70 2.71 -3.82 -5.31
N SER A 71 1.52 -4.18 -4.84
CA SER A 71 1.28 -5.39 -4.03
C SER A 71 1.56 -6.73 -4.74
N ALA A 72 2.06 -6.71 -5.97
CA ALA A 72 2.56 -7.91 -6.64
C ALA A 72 4.05 -8.12 -6.33
N ASP A 73 4.31 -8.92 -5.30
CA ASP A 73 5.48 -9.79 -5.15
C ASP A 73 6.87 -9.11 -5.27
N ALA A 74 6.96 -7.80 -5.04
CA ALA A 74 8.23 -7.20 -4.68
C ALA A 74 8.55 -7.70 -3.25
N PRO A 75 9.70 -8.36 -3.00
CA PRO A 75 10.10 -8.70 -1.65
C PRO A 75 10.12 -7.41 -0.85
N ASP A 76 9.19 -7.29 0.09
CA ASP A 76 9.11 -6.15 0.98
C ASP A 76 10.47 -6.04 1.67
N ASP A 77 11.08 -4.86 1.63
CA ASP A 77 12.40 -4.61 2.22
C ASP A 77 12.36 -4.90 3.74
N ASP A 78 11.15 -4.99 4.33
CA ASP A 78 10.83 -5.40 5.71
C ASP A 78 10.77 -6.93 5.94
N THR A 79 11.31 -7.74 5.03
CA THR A 79 11.40 -9.19 5.20
C THR A 79 12.66 -9.58 5.97
N TYR A 80 12.48 -10.13 7.18
CA TYR A 80 13.57 -10.79 7.91
C TYR A 80 13.76 -12.21 7.38
N ASP A 81 14.98 -12.56 6.98
CA ASP A 81 15.39 -13.93 6.67
C ASP A 81 16.64 -14.27 7.48
N GLY A 82 16.51 -15.25 8.38
CA GLY A 82 17.64 -15.66 9.20
C GLY A 82 17.28 -16.62 10.33
N ALA A 83 18.27 -16.83 11.20
CA ALA A 83 18.14 -17.71 12.35
C ALA A 83 17.22 -17.09 13.43
N ALA A 84 16.45 -17.93 14.09
CA ALA A 84 15.58 -17.60 15.19
C ALA A 84 15.54 -18.78 16.18
N THR A 85 15.05 -18.51 17.39
CA THR A 85 14.72 -19.55 18.37
C THR A 85 13.21 -19.60 18.54
N LEU A 86 12.61 -20.75 18.27
CA LEU A 86 11.19 -21.02 18.48
C LEU A 86 11.03 -21.77 19.80
N GLU A 87 10.28 -21.20 20.74
CA GLU A 87 9.83 -21.90 21.94
C GLU A 87 8.42 -22.44 21.73
N LEU A 88 8.27 -23.77 21.72
CA LEU A 88 6.99 -24.45 21.49
C LEU A 88 6.80 -25.53 22.56
N ALA A 89 5.66 -25.48 23.28
CA ALA A 89 5.34 -26.44 24.34
C ALA A 89 6.45 -26.60 25.41
N GLY A 90 7.21 -25.53 25.68
CA GLY A 90 8.35 -25.54 26.62
C GLY A 90 9.68 -26.03 26.02
N THR A 91 9.68 -26.44 24.75
CA THR A 91 10.89 -26.86 24.03
C THR A 91 11.45 -25.70 23.22
N ARG A 92 12.76 -25.44 23.33
CA ARG A 92 13.47 -24.44 22.53
C ARG A 92 14.09 -25.09 21.29
N LEU A 93 13.77 -24.58 20.11
CA LEU A 93 14.20 -25.11 18.82
C LEU A 93 14.93 -24.00 18.03
N PRO A 94 16.21 -24.19 17.66
CA PRO A 94 16.86 -23.30 16.70
C PRO A 94 16.26 -23.55 15.31
N VAL A 95 15.82 -22.47 14.65
CA VAL A 95 15.13 -22.55 13.36
C VAL A 95 15.54 -21.41 12.43
N HIS A 96 15.43 -21.63 11.13
CA HIS A 96 15.49 -20.59 10.10
C HIS A 96 14.08 -20.16 9.75
N VAL A 97 13.90 -18.84 9.70
CA VAL A 97 12.62 -18.23 9.42
C VAL A 97 12.76 -17.15 8.37
N ARG A 98 11.72 -17.04 7.55
CA ARG A 98 11.47 -15.85 6.74
C ARG A 98 10.18 -15.21 7.22
N LEU A 99 10.25 -13.97 7.69
CA LEU A 99 9.14 -13.24 8.31
C LEU A 99 8.94 -11.90 7.62
N ALA A 100 7.69 -11.50 7.45
CA ALA A 100 7.30 -10.18 6.96
C ALA A 100 6.05 -9.71 7.72
N GLY A 101 5.80 -8.41 7.74
CA GLY A 101 4.67 -7.87 8.49
C GLY A 101 4.18 -6.55 7.94
N HIS A 102 2.93 -6.23 8.26
CA HIS A 102 2.22 -5.06 7.77
C HIS A 102 1.28 -4.51 8.84
N LEU A 103 0.92 -3.24 8.72
CA LEU A 103 -0.14 -2.63 9.52
C LEU A 103 -1.49 -2.97 8.87
N ASP A 104 -2.36 -3.66 9.59
CA ASP A 104 -3.73 -3.92 9.13
C ASP A 104 -4.60 -2.68 9.39
N PRO A 105 -5.17 -2.04 8.35
CA PRO A 105 -5.97 -0.83 8.50
C PRO A 105 -7.35 -1.08 9.13
N ILE A 106 -7.81 -2.34 9.17
CA ILE A 106 -9.12 -2.70 9.71
C ILE A 106 -9.07 -2.68 11.24
N ASP A 107 -8.02 -3.24 11.84
CA ASP A 107 -7.88 -3.34 13.29
C ASP A 107 -6.82 -2.41 13.89
N GLY A 108 -5.99 -1.77 13.06
CA GLY A 108 -4.94 -0.85 13.48
C GLY A 108 -3.72 -1.53 14.11
N ASN A 109 -3.63 -2.87 14.08
CA ASN A 109 -2.53 -3.62 14.64
C ASN A 109 -1.49 -3.97 13.57
N TYR A 110 -0.24 -4.17 14.01
CA TYR A 110 0.78 -4.73 13.13
C TYR A 110 0.66 -6.26 13.15
N HIS A 111 0.43 -6.86 11.99
CA HIS A 111 0.36 -8.31 11.81
C HIS A 111 1.63 -8.76 11.11
N TRP A 112 2.26 -9.79 11.65
CA TRP A 112 3.44 -10.38 11.03
C TRP A 112 3.24 -11.88 10.83
N GLN A 113 3.78 -12.39 9.74
CA GLN A 113 3.66 -13.79 9.35
C GLN A 113 4.92 -14.25 8.65
N GLY A 114 5.06 -15.56 8.53
CA GLY A 114 6.19 -16.11 7.82
C GLY A 114 6.24 -17.63 7.84
N THR A 115 7.40 -18.14 7.47
CA THR A 115 7.65 -19.56 7.31
C THR A 115 8.83 -19.98 8.17
N VAL A 116 8.66 -21.09 8.89
CA VAL A 116 9.71 -21.83 9.57
C VAL A 116 10.15 -22.96 8.64
N PHE A 117 11.40 -22.93 8.22
CA PHE A 117 11.94 -23.90 7.26
C PHE A 117 12.41 -25.20 7.91
N ASP A 118 12.87 -25.12 9.17
CA ASP A 118 13.32 -26.28 9.91
C ASP A 118 12.12 -27.13 10.39
N PRO A 119 12.27 -28.47 10.41
CA PRO A 119 11.21 -29.37 10.83
C PRO A 119 10.90 -29.21 12.33
N LEU A 120 9.61 -29.11 12.65
CA LEU A 120 9.13 -29.05 14.03
C LEU A 120 8.69 -30.43 14.51
N PRO A 121 8.98 -30.81 15.78
CA PRO A 121 8.51 -32.07 16.33
C PRO A 121 6.98 -32.13 16.34
N PRO A 122 6.35 -33.17 15.74
CA PRO A 122 4.89 -33.27 15.67
C PRO A 122 4.25 -33.32 17.07
N ASP A 123 4.93 -33.93 18.05
CA ASP A 123 4.47 -34.00 19.43
C ASP A 123 4.36 -32.62 20.09
N SER A 124 5.22 -31.66 19.72
CA SER A 124 5.13 -30.29 20.24
C SER A 124 3.96 -29.52 19.63
N LEU A 125 3.61 -29.80 18.36
CA LEU A 125 2.49 -29.16 17.65
C LEU A 125 1.12 -29.71 18.04
N THR A 126 1.04 -30.98 18.48
CA THR A 126 -0.18 -31.56 19.05
C THR A 126 -0.43 -31.02 20.46
N GLN A 127 0.62 -30.75 21.22
CA GLN A 127 0.53 -30.20 22.57
C GLN A 127 0.16 -28.70 22.59
N SER A 128 0.73 -27.90 21.69
CA SER A 128 0.43 -26.47 21.60
C SER A 128 0.64 -25.95 20.18
N ARG A 129 -0.21 -25.00 19.77
CA ARG A 129 0.01 -24.16 18.58
C ARG A 129 0.54 -22.78 18.93
N THR A 130 0.51 -22.41 20.21
CA THR A 130 1.09 -21.16 20.71
C THR A 130 2.58 -21.36 20.95
N ALA A 131 3.36 -20.43 20.44
CA ALA A 131 4.80 -20.40 20.52
C ALA A 131 5.30 -19.01 20.90
N THR A 132 6.57 -18.92 21.24
CA THR A 132 7.30 -17.64 21.31
C THR A 132 8.42 -17.69 20.31
N LEU A 133 8.48 -16.72 19.40
CA LEU A 133 9.54 -16.62 18.41
C LEU A 133 10.52 -15.53 18.85
N THR A 134 11.82 -15.87 18.87
CA THR A 134 12.89 -14.96 19.31
C THR A 134 13.93 -14.79 18.22
N VAL A 135 14.24 -13.54 17.88
CA VAL A 135 15.31 -13.16 16.94
C VAL A 135 16.24 -12.18 17.67
N GLY A 136 17.50 -12.57 17.88
CA GLY A 136 18.42 -11.83 18.74
C GLY A 136 17.84 -11.65 20.15
N ASP A 137 17.70 -10.39 20.59
CA ASP A 137 17.19 -10.04 21.92
C ASP A 137 15.67 -9.73 21.94
N ARG A 138 14.97 -9.97 20.82
CA ARG A 138 13.56 -9.64 20.65
C ARG A 138 12.72 -10.91 20.59
N SER A 139 11.71 -11.00 21.44
CA SER A 139 10.77 -12.11 21.49
C SER A 139 9.35 -11.61 21.22
N ALA A 140 8.58 -12.40 20.46
CA ALA A 140 7.19 -12.11 20.17
C ALA A 140 6.31 -13.37 20.33
N PRO A 141 5.09 -13.25 20.87
CA PRO A 141 4.10 -14.32 20.84
C PRO A 141 3.76 -14.68 19.40
N ALA A 142 3.74 -15.98 19.12
CA ALA A 142 3.54 -16.54 17.80
C ALA A 142 2.54 -17.69 17.85
N ARG A 143 1.97 -18.01 16.70
CA ARG A 143 1.11 -19.17 16.50
C ARG A 143 1.55 -19.92 15.26
N ILE A 144 1.72 -21.24 15.39
CA ILE A 144 1.90 -22.13 14.25
C ILE A 144 0.53 -22.37 13.61
N VAL A 145 0.39 -21.97 12.36
CA VAL A 145 -0.88 -21.96 11.63
C VAL A 145 -1.09 -23.29 10.91
N GLU A 146 -0.22 -23.61 9.96
CA GLU A 146 -0.33 -24.80 9.12
C GLU A 146 1.05 -25.41 8.85
N GLN A 147 1.05 -26.68 8.46
CA GLN A 147 2.21 -27.34 7.87
C GLN A 147 1.97 -27.42 6.36
N THR A 148 2.92 -26.94 5.58
CA THR A 148 2.83 -27.02 4.12
C THR A 148 3.14 -28.44 3.63
N PRO A 149 2.75 -28.79 2.39
CA PRO A 149 3.09 -30.08 1.79
C PRO A 149 4.61 -30.35 1.68
N TRP A 150 5.43 -29.31 1.79
CA TRP A 150 6.90 -29.40 1.74
C TRP A 150 7.54 -29.55 3.13
N GLY A 151 6.73 -29.69 4.18
CA GLY A 151 7.21 -29.91 5.55
C GLY A 151 7.60 -28.64 6.32
N THR A 152 7.46 -27.46 5.71
CA THR A 152 7.64 -26.17 6.39
C THR A 152 6.40 -25.78 7.19
N HIS A 153 6.54 -24.87 8.14
CA HIS A 153 5.44 -24.45 9.00
C HIS A 153 5.17 -22.96 8.86
N SER A 154 3.91 -22.59 8.66
CA SER A 154 3.48 -21.19 8.65
C SER A 154 3.34 -20.70 10.09
N VAL A 155 3.92 -19.54 10.39
CA VAL A 155 3.88 -18.89 11.69
C VAL A 155 3.31 -17.48 11.55
N ALA A 156 2.51 -17.06 12.51
CA ALA A 156 1.92 -15.72 12.54
C ALA A 156 1.88 -15.16 13.96
N GLY A 157 1.90 -13.83 14.07
CA GLY A 157 1.75 -13.12 15.33
C GLY A 157 1.21 -11.70 15.11
N VAL A 158 0.77 -11.09 16.20
CA VAL A 158 0.19 -9.74 16.22
C VAL A 158 0.99 -8.87 17.18
N GLY A 159 1.17 -7.60 16.83
CA GLY A 159 1.93 -6.62 17.59
C GLY A 159 3.36 -6.47 17.08
N ALA A 160 4.27 -6.09 17.98
CA ALA A 160 5.66 -5.85 17.62
C ALA A 160 6.32 -7.15 17.09
N PRO A 161 6.90 -7.13 15.88
CA PRO A 161 7.57 -8.31 15.33
C PRO A 161 8.84 -8.64 16.12
N PRO A 162 9.27 -9.92 16.14
CA PRO A 162 10.49 -10.32 16.82
C PRO A 162 11.76 -9.88 16.06
N TYR A 163 11.66 -9.40 14.82
CA TYR A 163 12.79 -8.90 14.03
C TYR A 163 12.87 -7.36 14.07
N PRO A 164 14.07 -6.76 13.91
CA PRO A 164 14.16 -5.31 13.76
C PRO A 164 13.42 -4.88 12.47
N PRO A 165 12.69 -3.76 12.48
CA PRO A 165 12.21 -3.16 11.23
C PRO A 165 13.41 -2.90 10.35
N SER A 166 13.31 -3.17 9.04
CA SER A 166 14.45 -3.00 8.14
C SER A 166 14.88 -1.54 8.18
N GLY A 167 16.07 -1.33 8.76
CA GLY A 167 16.57 0.00 9.04
C GLY A 167 16.82 0.73 7.74
N ARG A 168 16.07 1.81 7.52
CA ARG A 168 16.39 2.82 6.52
C ARG A 168 17.15 3.98 7.15
#